data_AF-A0A815DAK4-F1
#
_entry.id   AF-A0A815DAK4-F1
#
_cell.length_a   1.000
_cell.length_b   1.000
_cell.length_c   1.000
_cell.angle_alpha   90.00
_cell.angle_beta   90.00
_cell.angle_gamma   90.00
#
_symmetry.space_group_name_H-M   'P 1'
#
loop_
_entity.id
_entity.type
_entity.pdbx_description
1 polymer ?
#
loop_
_entity_poly.entity_id
_entity_poly.type
_entity_poly.pdbx_seq_one_letter_code
_entity_poly.pdbx_strand_id
1 'polypeptide(L)'
;MGFIPQITLVPSNNTYNDLVYAVANGMYDTVVADVTVTSARREIVDFSASIFDDSLRIIIREASSINIDWLAFLKPFSRTLWLTILGTTIYASILIFLLERHHNEALQDRSVVSGSAMSVWYSMAIVLACAPDFNITTAAKNGHVDTRRIEHK
;
A
#
# COMPACT_ATOMS: atom_id res chain seq x y z
N MET A 1 -13.83 56.00 -7.60
CA MET A 1 -13.31 55.87 -8.97
C MET A 1 -13.49 54.42 -9.36
N GLY A 2 -14.37 54.12 -10.33
CA GLY A 2 -14.65 52.75 -10.75
C GLY A 2 -13.60 52.26 -11.74
N PHE A 3 -13.09 51.05 -11.54
CA PHE A 3 -12.26 50.37 -12.52
C PHE A 3 -13.15 49.91 -13.69
N ILE A 4 -12.89 50.42 -14.89
CA ILE A 4 -13.58 50.00 -16.12
C ILE A 4 -12.59 49.12 -16.90
N PRO A 5 -12.73 47.78 -16.86
CA PRO A 5 -11.81 46.89 -17.56
C PRO A 5 -12.03 46.95 -19.08
N GLN A 6 -10.94 47.03 -19.83
CA GLN A 6 -10.91 46.78 -21.27
C GLN A 6 -10.30 45.41 -21.51
N ILE A 7 -11.13 44.43 -21.89
CA ILE A 7 -10.70 43.03 -22.09
C ILE A 7 -10.58 42.79 -23.59
N THR A 8 -9.37 42.50 -24.05
CA THR A 8 -9.10 42.14 -25.45
C THR A 8 -8.55 40.72 -25.52
N LEU A 9 -9.16 39.90 -26.38
CA LEU A 9 -8.65 38.57 -26.67
C LEU A 9 -7.50 38.68 -27.67
N VAL A 10 -6.33 38.20 -27.28
CA VAL A 10 -5.16 38.20 -28.17
C VAL A 10 -5.28 37.03 -29.16
N PRO A 11 -5.06 37.23 -30.47
CA PRO A 11 -5.08 36.16 -31.45
C PRO A 11 -4.01 35.08 -31.16
N SER A 12 -4.28 33.85 -31.56
CA SER A 12 -3.41 32.68 -31.30
C SER A 12 -2.08 32.67 -32.05
N ASN A 13 -1.81 33.68 -32.90
CA ASN A 13 -0.56 33.80 -33.65
C ASN A 13 0.59 34.43 -32.84
N ASN A 14 0.31 34.94 -31.64
CA ASN A 14 1.30 35.58 -30.78
C ASN A 14 1.96 34.57 -29.85
N THR A 15 3.24 34.76 -29.54
CA THR A 15 3.95 33.91 -28.58
C THR A 15 3.76 34.40 -27.15
N TYR A 16 3.96 33.51 -26.17
CA TYR A 16 3.92 33.90 -24.75
C TYR A 16 4.94 34.98 -24.39
N ASN A 17 6.08 35.04 -25.10
CA ASN A 17 7.06 36.10 -24.90
C ASN A 17 6.50 37.46 -25.34
N ASP A 18 5.77 37.51 -26.46
CA ASP A 18 5.16 38.74 -26.96
C ASP A 18 4.13 39.28 -25.96
N LEU A 19 3.37 38.39 -25.30
CA LEU A 19 2.42 38.77 -24.25
C LEU A 19 3.14 39.41 -23.05
N VAL A 20 4.25 38.81 -22.61
CA VAL A 20 5.05 39.34 -21.50
C VAL A 20 5.68 40.69 -21.88
N TYR A 21 6.20 40.83 -23.10
CA TYR A 21 6.74 42.10 -23.58
C TYR A 21 5.66 43.18 -23.76
N ALA A 22 4.44 42.81 -24.14
CA ALA A 22 3.35 43.77 -24.28
C ALA A 22 2.95 44.37 -22.91
N VAL A 23 3.07 43.60 -21.82
CA VAL A 23 2.91 44.11 -20.45
C VAL A 23 4.11 44.98 -20.06
N ALA A 24 5.35 44.52 -20.32
CA ALA A 24 6.56 45.26 -20.00
C ALA A 24 6.62 46.63 -20.71
N ASN A 25 6.12 46.71 -21.95
CA ASN A 25 6.04 47.94 -22.73
C ASN A 25 4.82 48.82 -22.40
N GLY A 26 3.99 48.42 -21.43
CA GLY A 26 2.82 49.18 -20.99
C GLY A 26 1.66 49.21 -21.99
N MET A 27 1.63 48.30 -22.98
CA MET A 27 0.48 48.17 -23.88
C MET A 27 -0.74 47.54 -23.19
N TYR A 28 -0.48 46.66 -22.22
CA TYR A 28 -1.49 46.06 -21.35
C TYR A 28 -1.04 46.18 -19.90
N ASP A 29 -1.99 46.42 -19.00
CA ASP A 29 -1.73 46.50 -17.55
C ASP A 29 -1.60 45.10 -16.93
N THR A 30 -2.32 44.12 -17.48
CA THR A 30 -2.28 42.74 -17.01
C THR A 30 -2.61 41.75 -18.13
N VAL A 31 -2.05 40.54 -18.04
CA VAL A 31 -2.33 39.42 -18.93
C VAL A 31 -2.67 38.20 -18.09
N VAL A 32 -3.76 37.52 -18.46
CA VAL A 32 -4.19 36.26 -17.84
C VAL A 32 -4.14 35.16 -18.91
N ALA A 33 -3.18 34.25 -18.78
CA ALA A 33 -3.00 33.11 -19.67
C ALA A 33 -2.22 31.99 -18.95
N ASP A 34 -2.11 30.83 -19.60
CA ASP A 34 -1.16 29.76 -19.26
C ASP A 34 0.28 30.27 -19.51
N VAL A 35 0.78 31.10 -18.62
CA VAL A 35 2.16 31.62 -18.69
C VAL A 35 2.95 31.00 -17.56
N THR A 36 3.91 30.14 -17.91
CA THR A 36 4.87 29.61 -16.92
C THR A 36 5.73 30.74 -16.36
N VAL A 37 5.80 30.79 -15.03
CA VAL A 37 6.60 31.78 -14.30
C VAL A 37 8.06 31.32 -14.25
N THR A 38 8.91 31.93 -15.08
CA THR A 38 10.35 31.65 -15.13
C THR A 38 11.16 32.79 -14.52
N SER A 39 12.41 32.52 -14.13
CA SER A 39 13.31 33.55 -13.57
C SER A 39 13.55 34.71 -14.56
N ALA A 40 13.85 34.39 -15.82
CA ALA A 40 14.09 35.39 -16.85
C ALA A 40 12.89 36.32 -17.12
N ARG A 41 11.65 35.82 -16.96
CA ARG A 41 10.44 36.63 -17.12
C ARG A 41 10.13 37.48 -15.88
N ARG A 42 10.48 37.02 -14.68
CA ARG A 42 10.34 37.79 -13.43
C ARG A 42 11.24 39.03 -13.37
N GLU A 43 12.31 39.08 -14.17
CA GLU A 43 13.19 40.26 -14.23
C GLU A 43 12.57 41.43 -15.00
N ILE A 44 11.61 41.17 -15.88
CA ILE A 44 10.99 42.16 -16.77
C ILE A 44 9.55 42.51 -16.40
N VAL A 45 8.83 41.61 -15.72
CA VAL A 45 7.47 41.83 -15.24
C VAL A 45 7.24 41.14 -13.89
N ASP A 46 6.36 41.72 -13.07
CA ASP A 46 5.92 41.09 -11.82
C ASP A 46 4.80 40.09 -12.06
N PHE A 47 4.88 38.94 -11.39
CA PHE A 47 3.86 37.88 -11.42
C PHE A 47 3.14 37.77 -10.07
N SER A 48 1.84 37.45 -10.12
CA SER A 48 1.09 37.06 -8.93
C SER A 48 1.51 35.68 -8.43
N ALA A 49 1.03 35.29 -7.25
CA ALA A 49 1.18 33.94 -6.74
C ALA A 49 0.60 32.93 -7.76
N SER A 50 1.37 31.90 -8.10
CA SER A 50 0.92 30.90 -9.06
C SER A 50 -0.34 30.21 -8.57
N ILE A 51 -1.39 30.21 -9.40
CA ILE A 51 -2.63 29.48 -9.14
C ILE A 51 -2.50 27.98 -9.43
N PHE A 52 -1.46 27.59 -10.19
CA PHE A 52 -1.13 26.21 -10.51
C PHE A 52 0.26 25.89 -9.95
N ASP A 53 0.34 24.89 -9.08
CA ASP A 53 1.61 24.32 -8.67
C ASP A 53 2.17 23.49 -9.84
N ASP A 54 3.27 23.97 -10.41
CA ASP A 54 3.98 23.28 -11.47
C ASP A 54 4.71 22.07 -10.88
N SER A 55 4.06 20.91 -10.93
CA SER A 55 4.68 19.63 -10.62
C SER A 55 5.00 18.91 -11.92
N LEU A 56 6.29 18.79 -12.25
CA LEU A 56 6.75 18.02 -13.40
C LEU A 56 6.28 16.57 -13.25
N ARG A 57 5.44 16.12 -14.20
CA ARG A 57 4.93 14.75 -14.25
C ARG A 57 5.37 14.11 -15.55
N ILE A 58 5.97 12.93 -15.43
CA ILE A 58 6.32 12.11 -16.59
C ILE A 58 5.12 11.23 -16.90
N ILE A 59 4.59 11.36 -18.12
CA ILE A 59 3.53 10.49 -18.62
C ILE A 59 4.21 9.37 -19.40
N ILE A 60 4.08 8.13 -18.92
CA ILE A 60 4.52 6.93 -19.65
C ILE A 60 3.30 6.17 -20.16
N ARG A 61 3.42 5.56 -21.34
CA ARG A 61 2.39 4.67 -21.85
C ARG A 61 2.30 3.43 -20.95
N GLU A 62 1.08 3.06 -20.59
CA GLU A 62 0.85 1.81 -19.85
C GLU A 62 1.38 0.62 -20.67
N ALA A 63 2.16 -0.26 -20.02
CA ALA A 63 2.66 -1.46 -20.67
C ALA A 63 1.46 -2.38 -20.95
N SER A 64 1.13 -2.56 -22.23
CA SER A 64 -0.10 -3.21 -22.71
C SER A 64 -0.13 -4.74 -22.53
N SER A 65 0.62 -5.29 -21.58
CA SER A 65 0.64 -6.72 -21.31
C SER A 65 0.81 -6.98 -19.82
N ILE A 66 -0.29 -6.93 -19.09
CA ILE A 66 -0.37 -7.55 -17.75
C ILE A 66 -0.49 -9.05 -17.99
N ASN A 67 0.65 -9.72 -18.17
CA ASN A 67 0.68 -11.17 -18.10
C ASN A 67 0.51 -11.55 -16.62
N ILE A 68 -0.61 -12.20 -16.31
CA ILE A 68 -0.88 -12.68 -14.95
C ILE A 68 0.02 -13.89 -14.70
N ASP A 69 1.19 -13.63 -14.14
CA ASP A 69 2.10 -14.67 -13.68
C ASP A 69 1.50 -15.32 -12.41
N TRP A 70 0.92 -16.51 -12.55
CA TRP A 70 0.42 -17.30 -11.41
C TRP A 70 1.51 -17.64 -10.38
N LEU A 71 2.79 -17.62 -10.81
CA LEU A 71 3.98 -17.77 -9.97
C LEU A 71 4.62 -16.43 -9.55
N ALA A 72 3.96 -15.29 -9.74
CA ALA A 72 4.47 -13.99 -9.31
C ALA A 72 4.82 -13.97 -7.81
N PHE A 73 4.07 -14.71 -7.00
CA PHE A 73 4.32 -14.87 -5.56
C PHE A 73 5.61 -15.66 -5.25
N LEU A 74 6.02 -16.58 -6.14
CA LEU A 74 7.25 -17.35 -6.00
C LEU A 74 8.47 -16.65 -6.63
N LYS A 75 8.25 -15.61 -7.44
CA LYS A 75 9.30 -14.79 -8.05
C LYS A 75 10.36 -14.26 -7.06
N PRO A 76 10.03 -13.83 -5.82
CA PRO A 76 11.05 -13.43 -4.85
C PRO A 76 11.85 -14.60 -4.24
N PHE A 77 11.38 -15.85 -4.37
CA PHE A 77 12.12 -17.02 -3.86
C PHE A 77 13.19 -17.47 -4.85
N SER A 78 14.41 -16.96 -4.66
CA SER A 78 15.59 -17.42 -5.40
C SER A 78 15.88 -18.91 -5.17
N ARG A 79 16.57 -19.57 -6.12
CA ARG A 79 16.99 -20.99 -6.01
C ARG A 79 17.77 -21.26 -4.72
N THR A 80 18.56 -20.29 -4.26
CA THR A 80 19.29 -20.38 -2.99
C THR A 80 18.33 -20.49 -1.81
N LEU A 81 17.25 -19.69 -1.78
CA LEU A 81 16.25 -19.75 -0.70
C LEU A 81 15.54 -21.10 -0.67
N TRP A 82 15.16 -21.62 -1.83
CA TRP A 82 14.59 -22.96 -1.95
C TRP A 82 15.50 -24.04 -1.36
N LEU A 83 16.80 -24.00 -1.68
CA LEU A 83 17.78 -24.92 -1.12
C LEU A 83 17.95 -24.74 0.39
N THR A 84 17.90 -23.50 0.91
CA THR A 84 17.98 -23.27 2.36
C THR A 84 16.76 -23.78 3.13
N ILE A 85 15.55 -23.64 2.56
CA ILE A 85 14.32 -24.16 3.17
C ILE A 85 14.37 -25.68 3.23
N LEU A 86 14.73 -26.33 2.11
CA LEU A 86 14.87 -27.79 2.07
C LEU A 86 15.99 -28.27 3.02
N GLY A 87 17.13 -27.59 3.02
CA GLY A 87 18.27 -27.92 3.87
C GLY A 87 17.95 -27.82 5.36
N THR A 88 17.34 -26.72 5.80
CA THR A 88 16.97 -26.51 7.20
C THR A 88 15.87 -27.47 7.66
N THR A 89 14.92 -27.80 6.78
CA THR A 89 13.86 -28.78 7.08
C THR A 89 14.43 -30.18 7.30
N ILE A 90 15.34 -30.62 6.42
CA ILE A 90 16.02 -31.92 6.56
C ILE A 90 16.90 -31.92 7.82
N TYR A 91 17.65 -30.84 8.05
CA TYR A 91 18.51 -30.70 9.22
C TYR A 91 17.71 -30.79 10.54
N ALA A 92 16.60 -30.05 10.65
CA ALA A 92 15.73 -30.10 11.83
C ALA A 92 15.12 -31.49 12.04
N SER A 93 14.71 -32.17 10.96
CA SER A 93 14.20 -33.54 11.00
C SER A 93 15.23 -34.52 11.57
N ILE A 94 16.47 -34.43 11.12
CA ILE A 94 17.57 -35.27 11.62
C ILE A 94 17.86 -34.97 13.10
N LEU A 95 17.88 -33.69 13.47
CA LEU A 95 18.15 -33.27 14.85
C LEU A 95 17.11 -33.85 15.82
N ILE A 96 15.82 -33.73 15.48
CA ILE A 96 14.71 -34.26 16.29
C ILE A 96 14.80 -35.79 16.36
N PHE A 97 15.05 -36.47 15.24
CA PHE A 97 15.19 -37.92 15.19
C PHE A 97 16.31 -38.44 16.11
N LEU A 98 17.47 -37.77 16.11
CA LEU A 98 18.59 -38.14 16.98
C LEU A 98 18.30 -37.88 18.46
N LEU A 99 17.68 -36.75 18.78
CA LEU A 99 17.29 -36.40 20.15
C LEU A 99 16.29 -37.40 20.73
N GLU A 100 15.29 -37.80 19.93
CA GLU A 100 14.25 -38.75 20.32
C GLU A 100 14.81 -40.17 20.47
N ARG A 101 15.70 -40.60 19.57
CA ARG A 101 16.34 -41.91 19.66
C ARG A 101 17.34 -42.03 20.82
N HIS A 102 17.93 -40.91 21.27
CA HIS A 102 18.81 -40.90 22.44
C HIS A 102 18.05 -40.96 23.78
N HIS A 103 16.82 -40.43 23.84
CA HIS A 103 16.06 -40.33 25.10
C HIS A 103 14.98 -41.41 25.29
N ASN A 104 14.58 -42.14 24.23
CA ASN A 104 13.53 -43.16 24.31
C ASN A 104 13.99 -44.51 23.72
N GLU A 105 14.43 -45.44 24.59
CA GLU A 105 14.82 -46.81 24.23
C GLU A 105 13.65 -47.63 23.65
N ALA A 106 12.40 -47.28 23.97
CA ALA A 106 11.19 -47.95 23.48
C ALA A 106 10.87 -47.66 21.99
N LEU A 107 11.46 -46.62 21.39
CA LEU A 107 11.32 -46.29 19.96
C LEU A 107 12.45 -46.89 19.12
N GLN A 108 13.41 -47.60 19.75
CA GLN A 108 14.59 -48.10 19.07
C GLN A 108 14.29 -49.25 18.08
N ASP A 109 13.22 -50.00 18.33
CA ASP A 109 12.85 -51.25 17.64
C ASP A 109 11.69 -51.13 16.63
N ARG A 110 11.03 -49.96 16.52
CA ARG A 110 9.85 -49.77 15.65
C ARG A 110 10.16 -48.92 14.42
N SER A 111 9.58 -49.29 13.27
CA SER A 111 9.74 -48.58 12.01
C SER A 111 9.26 -47.12 12.09
N VAL A 112 10.24 -46.21 11.95
CA VAL A 112 10.18 -44.75 12.11
C VAL A 112 9.13 -44.05 11.23
N VAL A 113 8.72 -44.71 10.14
CA VAL A 113 7.74 -44.20 9.18
C VAL A 113 6.30 -44.37 9.69
N SER A 114 6.05 -45.43 10.46
CA SER A 114 4.70 -45.71 10.99
C SER A 114 4.35 -44.83 12.20
N GLY A 115 5.34 -44.48 13.03
CA GLY A 115 5.14 -43.66 14.22
C GLY A 115 4.87 -42.19 13.90
N SER A 116 5.60 -41.64 12.93
CA SER A 116 5.44 -40.25 12.48
C SER A 116 4.13 -40.02 11.72
N ALA A 117 3.69 -40.98 10.90
CA ALA A 117 2.38 -40.91 10.24
C ALA A 117 1.24 -40.85 11.25
N MET A 118 1.36 -41.62 12.35
CA MET A 118 0.34 -41.66 13.39
C MET A 118 0.31 -40.36 14.22
N SER A 119 1.47 -39.80 14.57
CA SER A 119 1.53 -38.54 15.34
C SER A 119 1.01 -37.33 14.56
N VAL A 120 1.29 -37.28 13.25
CA VAL A 120 0.75 -36.25 12.34
C VAL A 120 -0.77 -36.37 12.21
N TRP A 121 -1.29 -37.60 12.08
CA TRP A 121 -2.72 -37.87 12.01
C TRP A 121 -3.46 -37.40 13.27
N TYR A 122 -2.90 -37.70 14.46
CA TYR A 122 -3.51 -37.28 15.73
C TYR A 122 -3.40 -35.77 15.98
N SER A 123 -2.28 -35.14 15.64
CA SER A 123 -2.14 -33.68 15.79
C SER A 123 -3.12 -32.92 14.90
N MET A 124 -3.35 -33.42 13.68
CA MET A 124 -4.30 -32.82 12.74
C MET A 124 -5.75 -32.95 13.24
N ALA A 125 -6.11 -34.09 13.84
CA ALA A 125 -7.44 -34.29 14.42
C ALA A 125 -7.72 -33.34 15.62
N ILE A 126 -6.73 -33.08 16.47
CA ILE A 126 -6.86 -32.16 17.62
C ILE A 126 -7.14 -30.73 17.16
N VAL A 127 -6.43 -30.25 16.13
CA VAL A 127 -6.61 -28.90 15.59
C VAL A 127 -8.00 -28.71 14.97
N LEU A 128 -8.51 -29.72 14.26
CA LEU A 128 -9.83 -29.69 13.64
C LEU A 128 -10.97 -29.80 14.66
N ALA A 129 -10.79 -30.60 15.73
CA ALA A 129 -11.77 -30.73 16.81
C ALA A 129 -11.89 -29.47 17.68
N CYS A 130 -10.84 -28.64 17.74
CA CYS A 130 -10.83 -27.41 18.56
C CYS A 130 -11.46 -26.18 17.87
N ALA A 131 -12.12 -26.33 16.71
CA ALA A 131 -12.53 -25.20 15.88
C ALA A 131 -13.95 -24.62 16.10
N PRO A 132 -14.97 -25.31 16.64
CA PRO A 132 -16.27 -24.67 16.84
C PRO A 132 -16.69 -24.77 18.31
N ASP A 133 -16.22 -23.86 19.15
CA ASP A 133 -16.92 -23.37 20.34
C ASP A 133 -16.18 -22.13 20.91
N PHE A 134 -15.81 -21.17 20.04
CA PHE A 134 -15.54 -19.81 20.49
C PHE A 134 -16.87 -19.14 20.85
N ASN A 135 -17.46 -19.55 21.98
CA ASN A 135 -18.56 -18.84 22.60
C ASN A 135 -17.98 -17.57 23.24
N ILE A 136 -17.85 -16.51 22.45
CA ILE A 136 -17.58 -15.16 22.97
C ILE A 136 -18.86 -14.72 23.70
N THR A 137 -19.02 -15.15 24.95
CA THR A 137 -19.93 -14.48 25.87
C THR A 137 -19.26 -13.15 26.23
N THR A 138 -19.51 -12.16 25.38
CA THR A 138 -19.16 -10.78 25.63
C THR A 138 -19.77 -10.39 26.98
N ALA A 139 -18.92 -10.19 27.99
CA ALA A 139 -19.28 -9.70 29.31
C ALA A 139 -19.63 -8.19 29.28
N ALA A 140 -20.44 -7.77 28.31
CA ALA A 140 -20.98 -6.43 28.18
C ALA A 140 -22.52 -6.51 28.12
N LYS A 141 -23.12 -6.98 29.21
CA LYS A 141 -24.52 -6.67 29.50
C LYS A 141 -24.69 -6.30 30.98
N ASN A 142 -23.84 -5.37 31.44
CA ASN A 142 -24.18 -4.54 32.58
C ASN A 142 -24.99 -3.36 32.08
N GLY A 143 -26.30 -3.47 32.21
CA GLY A 143 -27.26 -2.48 31.75
C GLY A 143 -28.66 -2.85 32.21
N HIS A 144 -28.81 -3.15 33.50
CA HIS A 144 -30.11 -3.10 34.14
C HIS A 144 -30.53 -1.63 34.17
N VAL A 145 -31.15 -1.19 33.06
CA VAL A 145 -31.84 0.09 32.99
C VAL A 145 -33.06 -0.04 33.88
N ASP A 146 -32.99 0.56 35.06
CA ASP A 146 -34.10 0.69 35.98
C ASP A 146 -34.99 1.85 35.50
N THR A 147 -36.13 1.51 34.89
CA THR A 147 -37.11 2.46 34.36
C THR A 147 -38.08 3.00 35.42
N ARG A 148 -37.89 2.74 36.73
CA ARG A 148 -38.80 3.22 37.78
C ARG A 148 -38.53 4.61 38.35
N ARG A 149 -37.89 5.50 37.59
CA ARG A 149 -37.62 6.88 38.02
C ARG A 149 -38.15 7.95 37.08
N ILE A 150 -39.34 7.74 36.51
CA ILE A 150 -40.08 8.77 35.77
C ILE A 150 -41.58 8.66 36.09
N GLU A 151 -41.99 8.75 37.36
CA GLU A 151 -43.42 8.93 37.66
C GLU A 151 -43.76 9.75 38.91
N HIS A 152 -42.80 10.39 39.58
CA HIS A 152 -43.13 11.35 40.64
C HIS A 152 -42.03 12.40 40.80
N LYS A 153 -42.15 13.51 40.07
CA LYS A 153 -41.97 14.87 40.62
C LYS A 153 -42.44 15.92 39.61
#